data_AF-V7D3S5-F1
#
_entry.id   AF-V7D3S5-F1
#
_cell.length_a   1.000
_cell.length_b   1.000
_cell.length_c   1.000
_cell.angle_alpha   90.00
_cell.angle_beta   90.00
_cell.angle_gamma   90.00
#
_symmetry.space_group_name_H-M   'P 1'
#
loop_
_entity.id
_entity.type
_entity.pdbx_description
1 polymer ?
#
loop_
_entity_poly.entity_id
_entity_poly.type
_entity_poly.pdbx_seq_one_letter_code
_entity_poly.pdbx_strand_id
1 'polypeptide(L)'
;HPQVTIAMSAPGPLPAELAAQRFDLAVLVDCLEHLPKRTGLELLGGIRNLNASRVAVLADLAACGWQDTDFFALALSASEKFRRDQQVLSLFTYDLHDYKQVPDWLNAKFWANPENFGKYWW
;
A
#
# COMPACT_ATOMS: atom_id res chain seq x y z
N HIS A 1 -4.63 -19.07 13.23
CA HIS A 1 -6.00 -18.75 13.71
C HIS A 1 -6.98 -19.53 12.83
N PRO A 2 -7.99 -20.21 13.38
CA PRO A 2 -8.75 -21.27 12.68
C PRO A 2 -9.61 -20.84 11.49
N GLN A 3 -9.60 -19.56 11.09
CA GLN A 3 -10.37 -19.00 9.96
C GLN A 3 -9.51 -18.19 8.98
N VAL A 4 -8.18 -18.34 9.02
CA VAL A 4 -7.31 -17.63 8.07
C VAL A 4 -7.33 -18.38 6.74
N THR A 5 -7.77 -17.68 5.69
CA THR A 5 -7.62 -18.14 4.31
C THR A 5 -6.39 -17.48 3.71
N ILE A 6 -5.51 -18.27 3.10
CA ILE A 6 -4.31 -17.79 2.42
C ILE A 6 -4.43 -18.14 0.94
N ALA A 7 -4.25 -17.14 0.10
CA ALA A 7 -4.06 -17.31 -1.33
C ALA A 7 -2.64 -16.87 -1.71
N MET A 8 -2.06 -17.55 -2.70
CA MET A 8 -0.71 -17.26 -3.18
C MET A 8 -0.72 -17.11 -4.70
N SER A 9 0.15 -16.24 -5.21
CA SER A 9 0.40 -16.06 -6.64
C SER A 9 1.89 -15.83 -6.85
N ALA A 10 2.40 -16.22 -8.02
CA ALA A 10 3.72 -15.80 -8.47
C ALA A 10 3.76 -14.28 -8.73
N PRO A 11 4.97 -13.67 -8.75
CA PRO A 11 5.13 -12.26 -9.12
C PRO A 11 4.53 -11.96 -10.49
N GLY A 12 3.74 -10.88 -10.58
CA GLY A 12 3.12 -10.43 -11.82
C GLY A 12 1.63 -10.15 -11.65
N PRO A 13 0.89 -9.98 -12.76
CA PRO A 13 -0.56 -9.77 -12.73
C PRO A 13 -1.28 -10.87 -11.95
N LEU A 14 -2.22 -10.48 -11.08
CA LEU A 14 -2.99 -11.44 -10.30
C LEU A 14 -3.87 -12.31 -11.22
N PRO A 15 -3.96 -13.63 -10.96
CA PRO A 15 -4.96 -14.49 -11.58
C PRO A 15 -6.37 -13.93 -11.35
N ALA A 16 -7.26 -14.11 -12.34
CA ALA A 16 -8.63 -13.54 -12.30
C ALA A 16 -9.40 -13.88 -11.02
N GLU A 17 -9.25 -15.12 -10.55
CA GLU A 17 -9.82 -15.62 -9.28
C GLU A 17 -9.41 -14.77 -8.08
N LEU A 18 -8.14 -14.37 -7.99
CA LEU A 18 -7.63 -13.56 -6.89
C LEU A 18 -7.92 -12.08 -7.10
N ALA A 19 -7.84 -11.61 -8.34
CA ALA A 19 -8.16 -10.23 -8.72
C ALA A 19 -9.63 -9.87 -8.42
N ALA A 20 -10.54 -10.85 -8.44
CA ALA A 20 -11.95 -10.70 -8.12
C ALA A 20 -12.27 -10.75 -6.62
N GLN A 21 -11.27 -10.97 -5.75
CA GLN A 21 -11.45 -11.12 -4.30
C GLN A 21 -10.89 -9.93 -3.52
N ARG A 22 -11.45 -9.74 -2.32
CA ARG A 22 -10.91 -8.81 -1.32
C ARG A 22 -10.30 -9.59 -0.15
N PHE A 23 -9.17 -9.09 0.31
CA PHE A 23 -8.37 -9.62 1.41
C PHE A 23 -8.17 -8.53 2.45
N ASP A 24 -7.99 -8.92 3.71
CA ASP A 24 -7.66 -7.97 4.79
C ASP A 24 -6.22 -7.48 4.71
N LEU A 25 -5.33 -8.26 4.10
CA LEU A 25 -3.91 -7.99 3.97
C LEU A 25 -3.34 -8.62 2.71
N ALA A 26 -2.57 -7.84 1.95
CA ALA A 26 -1.67 -8.36 0.92
C ALA A 26 -0.22 -8.24 1.39
N VAL A 27 0.56 -9.31 1.21
CA VAL A 27 1.99 -9.34 1.51
C VAL A 27 2.75 -9.65 0.23
N LEU A 28 3.68 -8.78 -0.14
CA LEU A 28 4.57 -8.95 -1.29
C LEU A 28 5.99 -9.13 -0.78
N VAL A 29 6.61 -10.27 -1.12
CA VAL A 29 7.97 -10.64 -0.75
C VAL A 29 8.61 -11.27 -1.96
N ASP A 30 9.87 -10.93 -2.25
CA ASP A 30 10.63 -11.49 -3.39
C ASP A 30 9.80 -11.44 -4.68
N CYS A 31 9.33 -10.23 -5.02
CA CYS A 31 8.31 -10.01 -6.04
C CYS A 31 8.72 -8.88 -6.98
N LEU A 32 9.00 -7.69 -6.44
CA LEU A 32 9.36 -6.53 -7.26
C LEU A 32 10.71 -6.71 -7.96
N GLU A 33 11.58 -7.53 -7.39
CA GLU A 33 12.87 -7.95 -7.92
C GLU A 33 12.75 -8.68 -9.27
N HIS A 34 11.60 -9.27 -9.54
CA HIS A 34 11.34 -10.10 -10.73
C HIS A 34 10.44 -9.40 -11.75
N LEU A 35 10.10 -8.13 -11.54
CA LEU A 35 9.14 -7.40 -12.36
C LEU A 35 9.71 -6.12 -12.96
N PRO A 36 9.39 -5.82 -14.23
CA PRO A 36 9.60 -4.48 -14.76
C PRO A 36 8.88 -3.44 -13.89
N LYS A 37 9.51 -2.28 -13.69
CA LYS A 37 9.01 -1.19 -12.84
C LYS A 37 7.54 -0.87 -13.05
N ARG A 38 7.13 -0.74 -14.32
CA ARG A 38 5.75 -0.44 -14.71
C ARG A 38 4.76 -1.50 -14.24
N THR A 39 5.08 -2.78 -14.44
CA THR A 39 4.23 -3.90 -14.03
C THR A 39 4.10 -3.96 -12.51
N GLY A 40 5.19 -3.70 -11.77
CA GLY A 40 5.11 -3.63 -10.32
C GLY A 40 4.26 -2.45 -9.81
N LEU A 41 4.30 -1.30 -10.47
CA LEU A 41 3.43 -0.15 -10.15
C LEU A 41 1.94 -0.49 -10.39
N GLU A 42 1.63 -1.11 -11.52
CA GLU A 42 0.27 -1.55 -11.87
C GLU A 42 -0.24 -2.60 -10.84
N LEU A 43 0.62 -3.55 -10.45
CA LEU A 43 0.30 -4.55 -9.44
C LEU A 43 0.05 -3.94 -8.05
N LEU A 44 0.96 -3.13 -7.53
CA LEU A 44 0.82 -2.52 -6.21
C LEU A 44 -0.38 -1.55 -6.14
N GLY A 45 -0.56 -0.73 -7.18
CA GLY A 45 -1.71 0.16 -7.28
C GLY A 45 -3.03 -0.60 -7.37
N GLY A 46 -3.08 -1.67 -8.17
CA GLY A 46 -4.24 -2.55 -8.28
C GLY A 46 -4.59 -3.20 -6.94
N ILE A 47 -3.62 -3.84 -6.28
CA ILE A 47 -3.81 -4.50 -4.99
C ILE A 47 -4.33 -3.50 -3.94
N ARG A 48 -3.68 -2.33 -3.82
CA ARG A 48 -4.05 -1.29 -2.85
C ARG A 48 -5.49 -0.80 -3.08
N ASN A 49 -5.89 -0.61 -4.33
CA ASN A 49 -7.18 0.00 -4.65
C ASN A 49 -8.34 -1.00 -4.66
N LEU A 50 -8.09 -2.25 -5.05
CA LEU A 50 -9.14 -3.22 -5.37
C LEU A 50 -9.14 -4.42 -4.43
N ASN A 51 -7.97 -4.91 -4.03
CA ASN A 51 -7.85 -6.23 -3.41
C ASN A 51 -7.58 -6.21 -1.91
N ALA A 52 -6.90 -5.22 -1.35
CA ALA A 52 -6.58 -5.21 0.08
C ALA A 52 -6.64 -3.82 0.73
N SER A 53 -7.19 -3.77 1.95
CA SER A 53 -7.18 -2.54 2.78
C SER A 53 -5.83 -2.31 3.46
N ARG A 54 -4.99 -3.35 3.56
CA ARG A 54 -3.63 -3.29 4.08
C ARG A 54 -2.65 -3.94 3.11
N VAL A 55 -1.49 -3.34 2.97
CA VAL A 55 -0.41 -3.86 2.12
C VAL A 55 0.90 -3.80 2.88
N ALA A 56 1.68 -4.89 2.82
CA ALA A 56 3.05 -4.95 3.28
C ALA A 56 3.95 -5.40 2.12
N VAL A 57 5.00 -4.64 1.84
CA VAL A 57 5.99 -4.96 0.81
C VAL A 57 7.36 -5.06 1.46
N LEU A 58 7.99 -6.22 1.33
CA LEU A 58 9.41 -6.40 1.62
C LEU A 58 10.17 -6.34 0.30
N ALA A 59 10.95 -5.28 0.11
CA ALA A 59 11.71 -5.06 -1.11
C ALA A 59 13.21 -4.95 -0.82
N ASP A 60 14.02 -5.65 -1.61
CA ASP A 60 15.44 -5.38 -1.74
C ASP A 60 15.63 -4.25 -2.76
N LEU A 61 15.77 -3.02 -2.27
CA LEU A 61 15.88 -1.83 -3.13
C LEU A 61 17.08 -1.89 -4.08
N ALA A 62 18.17 -2.55 -3.68
CA ALA A 62 19.36 -2.69 -4.50
C ALA A 62 19.12 -3.68 -5.67
N ALA A 63 18.28 -4.69 -5.47
CA ALA A 63 17.97 -5.69 -6.48
C ALA A 63 16.80 -5.32 -7.41
N CYS A 64 15.75 -4.67 -6.90
CA CYS A 64 14.56 -4.37 -7.70
C CYS A 64 14.64 -3.06 -8.51
N GLY A 65 15.59 -2.17 -8.21
CA GLY A 65 15.70 -0.87 -8.87
C GLY A 65 14.57 0.11 -8.51
N TRP A 66 13.86 -0.14 -7.41
CA TRP A 66 12.90 0.79 -6.82
C TRP A 66 13.59 1.74 -5.84
N GLN A 67 13.03 2.94 -5.68
CA GLN A 67 13.43 3.91 -4.67
C GLN A 67 12.31 4.04 -3.63
N ASP A 68 12.63 4.50 -2.42
CA ASP A 68 11.64 4.76 -1.37
C ASP A 68 10.49 5.68 -1.88
N THR A 69 10.82 6.67 -2.72
CA THR A 69 9.86 7.61 -3.31
C THR A 69 8.79 6.95 -4.16
N ASP A 70 9.08 5.81 -4.79
CA ASP A 70 8.08 5.06 -5.56
C ASP A 70 7.00 4.44 -4.66
N PHE A 71 7.38 4.03 -3.46
CA PHE A 71 6.45 3.54 -2.45
C PHE A 71 5.64 4.68 -1.83
N PHE A 72 6.29 5.83 -1.58
CA PHE A 72 5.60 7.02 -1.07
C PHE A 72 4.57 7.56 -2.06
N ALA A 73 4.85 7.53 -3.36
CA ALA A 73 3.90 7.89 -4.41
C ALA A 73 2.65 6.99 -4.41
N LEU A 74 2.78 5.76 -3.91
CA LEU A 74 1.69 4.81 -3.70
C LEU A 74 1.06 4.89 -2.31
N ALA A 75 1.42 5.91 -1.52
CA ALA A 75 0.99 6.12 -0.13
C ALA A 75 1.45 5.06 0.87
N LEU A 76 2.43 4.23 0.51
CA LEU A 76 3.08 3.36 1.49
C LEU A 76 4.08 4.20 2.29
N SER A 77 4.29 3.85 3.55
CA SER A 77 5.32 4.44 4.42
C SER A 77 6.40 3.41 4.68
N ALA A 78 7.66 3.86 4.78
CA ALA A 78 8.75 2.99 5.23
C ALA A 78 8.60 2.70 6.72
N SER A 79 8.63 1.43 7.10
CA SER A 79 8.40 0.99 8.49
C SER A 79 9.70 0.49 9.13
N GLU A 80 10.37 -0.48 8.51
CA GLU A 80 11.51 -1.18 9.11
C GLU A 80 12.52 -1.64 8.05
N LYS A 81 13.75 -1.95 8.49
CA LYS A 81 14.79 -2.56 7.63
C LYS A 81 15.35 -3.82 8.28
N PHE A 82 15.38 -4.91 7.52
CA PHE A 82 15.89 -6.20 7.96
C PHE A 82 17.18 -6.51 7.23
N ARG A 83 18.25 -6.82 7.98
CA ARG A 83 19.55 -7.19 7.39
C ARG A 83 19.81 -8.68 7.62
N ARG A 84 20.15 -9.39 6.55
CA ARG A 84 20.66 -10.76 6.58
C ARG A 84 21.86 -10.85 5.64
N ASP A 85 23.05 -11.07 6.22
CA ASP A 85 24.31 -11.08 5.49
C ASP A 85 24.49 -9.81 4.63
N GLN A 86 24.62 -9.95 3.32
CA GLN A 86 24.75 -8.84 2.36
C GLN A 86 23.40 -8.29 1.87
N GLN A 87 22.28 -8.91 2.25
CA GLN A 87 20.94 -8.49 1.85
C GLN A 87 20.31 -7.55 2.87
N VAL A 88 19.67 -6.50 2.38
CA VAL A 88 18.84 -5.58 3.19
C VAL A 88 17.46 -5.50 2.57
N LEU A 89 16.44 -5.93 3.32
CA LEU A 89 15.04 -5.78 2.95
C LEU A 89 14.45 -4.57 3.65
N SER A 90 13.85 -3.66 2.88
CA SER A 90 13.07 -2.54 3.41
C SER A 90 11.59 -2.93 3.42
N LEU A 91 10.94 -2.72 4.56
CA LEU A 91 9.50 -2.91 4.72
C LEU A 91 8.77 -1.60 4.46
N PHE A 92 7.82 -1.64 3.53
CA PHE A 92 6.88 -0.56 3.26
C PHE A 92 5.46 -1.03 3.54
N THR A 93 4.69 -0.22 4.25
CA THR A 93 3.32 -0.58 4.62
C THR A 93 2.31 0.49 4.22
N TYR A 94 1.11 0.05 3.89
CA TYR A 94 -0.08 0.88 3.74
C TYR A 94 -1.22 0.29 4.58
N ASP A 95 -1.94 1.15 5.29
CA ASP A 95 -3.22 0.83 5.93
C ASP A 95 -4.24 1.92 5.55
N LEU A 96 -5.35 1.52 4.95
CA LEU A 96 -6.43 2.41 4.54
C LEU A 96 -7.05 3.16 5.75
N HIS A 97 -7.08 2.55 6.93
CA HIS A 97 -7.66 3.16 8.13
C HIS A 97 -6.84 4.34 8.63
N ASP A 98 -5.52 4.21 8.63
CA ASP A 98 -4.61 5.21 9.18
C ASP A 98 -4.08 6.20 8.13
N TYR A 99 -4.42 5.98 6.86
CA TYR A 99 -3.88 6.77 5.74
C TYR A 99 -4.23 8.25 5.80
N LYS A 100 -5.45 8.61 6.22
CA LYS A 100 -5.89 10.01 6.32
C LYS A 100 -6.40 10.30 7.72
N GLN A 101 -5.55 10.93 8.53
CA GLN A 101 -5.99 11.58 9.75
C GLN A 101 -6.88 12.78 9.37
N VAL A 102 -8.02 12.90 10.05
CA VAL A 102 -8.89 14.08 9.91
C VAL A 102 -8.14 15.25 10.53
N PRO A 103 -7.72 16.27 9.74
CA PRO A 103 -6.97 17.37 10.31
C PRO A 103 -7.85 18.21 11.23
N ASP A 104 -7.27 18.81 12.27
CA ASP A 104 -7.99 19.67 13.21
C ASP A 104 -8.64 20.89 12.54
N TRP A 105 -8.13 21.31 11.38
CA TRP A 105 -8.74 22.40 10.62
C TRP A 105 -9.99 21.98 9.83
N LEU A 106 -10.23 20.67 9.67
CA LEU A 106 -11.41 20.13 8.99
C LEU A 106 -12.57 19.96 9.97
N ASN A 107 -12.91 21.04 10.68
CA ASN A 107 -14.12 21.15 11.48
C ASN A 107 -14.66 22.58 11.40
N ALA A 108 -15.91 22.78 11.84
CA ALA A 108 -16.58 24.08 11.78
C ALA A 108 -15.81 25.20 12.49
N LYS A 109 -14.95 24.90 13.48
CA LYS A 109 -14.27 25.90 14.31
C LYS A 109 -13.14 26.62 13.58
N PHE A 110 -12.49 25.96 12.63
CA PHE A 110 -11.30 26.47 11.92
C PHE A 110 -11.48 26.53 10.40
N TRP A 111 -12.68 26.21 9.91
CA TRP A 111 -13.02 26.36 8.50
C TRP A 111 -12.98 27.84 8.10
N ALA A 112 -12.56 28.14 6.86
CA ALA A 112 -12.40 29.53 6.38
C ALA A 112 -13.70 30.36 6.37
N ASN A 113 -14.86 29.72 6.60
CA ASN A 113 -16.15 30.37 6.86
C ASN A 113 -17.01 29.46 7.78
N PRO A 114 -16.82 29.53 9.11
CA PRO A 114 -17.47 28.65 10.09
C PRO A 114 -18.99 28.59 9.96
N GLU A 115 -19.61 29.74 9.69
CA GLU A 115 -21.06 29.88 9.56
C GLU A 115 -21.66 29.16 8.35
N ASN A 116 -20.85 28.83 7.33
CA ASN A 116 -21.26 28.10 6.15
C ASN A 116 -20.82 26.62 6.12
N PHE A 117 -20.15 26.13 7.17
CA PHE A 117 -19.71 24.74 7.26
C PHE A 117 -20.89 23.76 7.14
N GLY A 118 -20.84 22.87 6.13
CA GLY A 118 -21.88 21.86 5.87
C GLY A 118 -23.20 22.39 5.29
N LYS A 119 -23.32 23.69 5.00
CA LYS A 119 -24.57 24.31 4.48
C LYS A 119 -24.66 24.34 2.96
N TYR A 120 -23.53 24.52 2.29
CA TYR A 120 -23.46 24.58 0.82
C TYR A 120 -22.44 23.56 0.32
N TRP A 121 -22.82 22.84 -0.73
CA TRP A 121 -21.97 21.94 -1.48
C TRP A 121 -22.01 22.45 -2.92
N TRP A 122 -20.85 22.72 -3.51
CA TRP A 122 -20.70 23.04 -4.93
C TRP A 122 -20.09 21.85 -5.67
#